data_AF-A0AA37GH72-F1
#
_entry.id   AF-A0AA37GH72-F1
#
_cell.length_a   1.000
_cell.length_b   1.000
_cell.length_c   1.000
_cell.angle_alpha   90.00
_cell.angle_beta   90.00
_cell.angle_gamma   90.00
#
_symmetry.space_group_name_H-M   'P 1'
#
loop_
_entity.id
_entity.type
_entity.pdbx_description
1 polymer ?
#
loop_
_entity_poly.entity_id
_entity_poly.type
_entity_poly.pdbx_seq_one_letter_code
_entity_poly.pdbx_strand_id
1 'polypeptide(L)'
;MDYFLCCVALAALAHSVQAVPGTFSLPVELHGQPQLIQRATGPKKITLINNQKDMSDKYYGIKVEVGTPPQELTLALNTRSSDTCFWTTPILIAQGFSKFKPEKSTTFINGSFGTTEVTYGDPTTYPPSNVTYHLNYFEDVFRISGATIPNQRFGIPDPEGGSLLSIGPNLQLGYGAGKPFNTIVDNLVTQGVIASRTYSLDLRTFDDNKGQKNRLSARSYAFC
;
A
#
# COMPACT_ATOMS: atom_id res chain seq x y z
N MET A 1 -67.87 -8.84 -7.67
CA MET A 1 -66.91 -9.96 -7.54
C MET A 1 -66.22 -10.12 -8.87
N ASP A 2 -64.96 -10.53 -8.79
CA ASP A 2 -64.07 -10.98 -9.87
C ASP A 2 -63.14 -9.93 -10.49
N TYR A 3 -61.94 -9.95 -9.91
CA TYR A 3 -60.69 -9.35 -10.33
C TYR A 3 -60.21 -9.97 -11.65
N PHE A 4 -59.77 -9.15 -12.60
CA PHE A 4 -58.80 -9.59 -13.60
C PHE A 4 -57.59 -8.65 -13.60
N LEU A 5 -56.54 -9.16 -12.97
CA LEU A 5 -55.24 -8.55 -12.77
C LEU A 5 -54.51 -8.53 -14.12
N CYS A 6 -54.29 -7.33 -14.70
CA CYS A 6 -53.47 -7.18 -15.89
C CYS A 6 -52.04 -6.82 -15.46
N CYS A 7 -51.12 -7.74 -15.71
CA CYS A 7 -49.69 -7.60 -15.44
C CYS A 7 -49.08 -6.45 -16.25
N VAL A 8 -48.54 -5.43 -15.59
CA VAL A 8 -47.56 -4.52 -16.18
C VAL A 8 -46.19 -4.88 -15.63
N ALA A 9 -45.41 -5.59 -16.44
CA ALA A 9 -43.96 -5.67 -16.31
C ALA A 9 -43.35 -4.45 -17.03
N LEU A 10 -42.33 -3.83 -16.43
CA LEU A 10 -41.24 -2.98 -17.00
C LEU A 10 -40.83 -1.97 -15.90
N ALA A 11 -39.57 -1.71 -15.57
CA ALA A 11 -38.28 -2.27 -15.93
C ALA A 11 -37.34 -1.97 -14.76
N ALA A 12 -36.61 -2.97 -14.25
CA ALA A 12 -35.50 -2.70 -13.35
C ALA A 12 -34.38 -2.09 -14.18
N LEU A 13 -34.05 -0.81 -13.95
CA LEU A 13 -32.83 -0.19 -14.47
C LEU A 13 -31.63 -0.89 -13.81
N ALA A 14 -31.17 -1.97 -14.43
CA ALA A 14 -29.82 -2.46 -14.24
C ALA A 14 -28.89 -1.35 -14.73
N HIS A 15 -28.46 -0.49 -13.81
CA HIS A 15 -27.26 0.30 -14.03
C HIS A 15 -26.13 -0.71 -14.13
N SER A 16 -25.79 -1.10 -15.36
CA SER A 16 -24.48 -1.64 -15.63
C SER A 16 -23.52 -0.53 -15.24
N VAL A 17 -22.90 -0.66 -14.06
CA VAL A 17 -21.71 0.10 -13.74
C VAL A 17 -20.66 -0.42 -14.71
N GLN A 18 -20.62 0.15 -15.89
CA GLN A 18 -19.60 -0.11 -16.86
C GLN A 18 -18.34 0.53 -16.28
N ALA A 19 -17.47 -0.29 -15.68
CA ALA A 19 -16.16 0.16 -15.23
C ALA A 19 -15.48 0.79 -16.44
N VAL A 20 -15.40 2.12 -16.46
CA VAL A 20 -14.72 2.84 -17.53
C VAL A 20 -13.25 2.45 -17.44
N PRO A 21 -12.59 2.04 -18.54
CA PRO A 21 -11.16 1.78 -18.55
C PRO A 21 -10.41 3.06 -18.14
N GLY A 22 -10.13 3.19 -16.86
CA GLY A 22 -9.37 4.27 -16.25
C GLY A 22 -8.11 3.67 -15.64
N THR A 23 -6.96 4.28 -15.90
CA THR A 23 -5.73 3.90 -15.21
C THR A 23 -5.65 4.72 -13.91
N PHE A 24 -5.78 4.06 -12.77
CA PHE A 24 -5.49 4.68 -11.48
C PHE A 24 -3.98 4.71 -11.26
N SER A 25 -3.42 5.91 -11.05
CA SER A 25 -1.98 6.15 -11.15
C SER A 25 -1.34 6.73 -9.90
N LEU A 26 -0.54 5.91 -9.22
CA LEU A 26 0.22 6.33 -8.06
C LEU A 26 1.65 6.71 -8.49
N PRO A 27 2.09 7.95 -8.24
CA PRO A 27 3.49 8.31 -8.40
C PRO A 27 4.32 7.57 -7.36
N VAL A 28 5.43 6.99 -7.84
CA VAL A 28 6.40 6.28 -7.02
C VAL A 28 7.72 7.06 -7.11
N GLU A 29 8.33 7.42 -5.99
CA GLU A 29 9.56 8.21 -5.96
C GLU A 29 10.70 7.43 -5.30
N LEU A 30 11.89 7.41 -5.91
CA LEU A 30 13.06 6.83 -5.28
C LEU A 30 13.56 7.76 -4.19
N HIS A 31 13.44 7.33 -2.94
CA HIS A 31 14.11 7.92 -1.80
C HIS A 31 15.54 7.38 -1.70
N GLY A 32 16.52 8.24 -1.38
CA GLY A 32 17.92 7.83 -1.24
C GLY A 32 18.64 7.58 -2.56
N GLN A 33 18.90 8.64 -3.31
CA GLN A 33 19.57 8.55 -4.61
C GLN A 33 20.91 7.82 -4.48
N PRO A 34 21.13 6.75 -5.27
CA PRO A 34 22.40 6.05 -5.25
C PRO A 34 23.50 6.94 -5.81
N GLN A 35 24.66 6.93 -5.16
CA GLN A 35 25.88 7.51 -5.73
C GLN A 35 26.42 6.52 -6.77
N LEU A 36 26.48 6.94 -8.03
CA LEU A 36 27.13 6.17 -9.09
C LEU A 36 28.62 6.02 -8.76
N ILE A 37 29.05 4.79 -8.52
CA ILE A 37 30.46 4.45 -8.38
C ILE A 37 30.93 3.92 -9.75
N GLN A 38 32.11 4.36 -10.21
CA GLN A 38 32.67 3.86 -11.48
C GLN A 38 32.62 2.33 -11.55
N ARG A 39 32.27 1.81 -12.74
CA ARG A 39 32.31 0.38 -13.05
C ARG A 39 33.68 -0.16 -12.66
N ALA A 40 33.72 -1.17 -11.79
CA ALA A 40 34.97 -1.78 -11.38
C ALA A 40 35.65 -2.40 -12.62
N THR A 41 36.91 -2.02 -12.87
CA THR A 41 37.74 -2.55 -13.96
C THR A 41 38.41 -3.88 -13.60
N GLY A 42 38.13 -4.41 -12.40
CA GLY A 42 38.60 -5.70 -11.91
C GLY A 42 37.70 -6.22 -10.77
N PRO A 43 38.00 -7.42 -10.23
CA PRO A 43 37.23 -8.01 -9.13
C PRO A 43 37.23 -7.08 -7.92
N LYS A 44 36.05 -6.59 -7.54
CA LYS A 44 35.87 -5.73 -6.36
C LYS A 44 35.13 -6.53 -5.29
N LYS A 45 35.73 -6.65 -4.12
CA LYS A 45 35.01 -7.13 -2.93
C LYS A 45 34.02 -6.05 -2.53
N ILE A 46 32.76 -6.23 -2.89
CA ILE A 46 31.65 -5.37 -2.49
C ILE A 46 30.91 -6.10 -1.38
N THR A 47 30.74 -5.44 -0.24
CA THR A 47 29.76 -5.89 0.75
C THR A 47 28.40 -5.58 0.18
N LEU A 48 27.62 -6.60 -0.15
CA LEU A 48 26.19 -6.43 -0.39
C LEU A 48 25.59 -6.01 0.96
N ILE A 49 25.27 -4.72 1.09
CA ILE A 49 24.56 -4.23 2.25
C ILE A 49 23.08 -4.53 1.96
N ASN A 50 22.54 -5.46 2.73
CA ASN A 50 21.11 -5.75 2.83
C ASN A 50 20.76 -5.73 4.33
N ASN A 51 21.08 -4.62 4.99
CA ASN A 51 20.76 -4.45 6.40
C ASN A 51 19.57 -3.49 6.54
N GLN A 52 18.85 -3.59 7.64
CA GLN A 52 17.59 -2.87 7.87
C GLN A 52 17.73 -1.33 7.81
N LYS A 53 18.97 -0.81 7.95
CA LYS A 53 19.29 0.60 7.76
C LYS A 53 19.11 1.05 6.30
N ASP A 54 19.29 0.14 5.33
CA ASP A 54 19.10 0.44 3.91
C ASP A 54 17.63 0.72 3.54
N MET A 55 16.64 0.16 4.23
CA MET A 55 15.23 0.44 3.90
C MET A 55 14.80 1.86 4.25
N SER A 56 15.41 2.49 5.25
CA SER A 56 15.17 3.91 5.53
C SER A 56 16.02 4.84 4.69
N ASP A 57 17.18 4.35 4.26
CA ASP A 57 18.04 5.09 3.34
C ASP A 57 17.50 5.04 1.91
N LYS A 58 17.02 3.90 1.41
CA LYS A 58 16.59 3.68 0.01
C LYS A 58 15.31 2.88 -0.15
N TYR A 59 14.31 3.48 -0.77
CA TYR A 59 13.05 2.81 -1.07
C TYR A 59 12.26 3.54 -2.17
N TYR A 60 11.29 2.86 -2.76
CA TYR A 60 10.31 3.46 -3.66
C TYR A 60 9.10 3.92 -2.84
N GLY A 61 8.98 5.23 -2.62
CA GLY A 61 7.96 5.84 -1.79
C GLY A 61 6.70 6.21 -2.57
N ILE A 62 5.54 6.05 -1.93
CA ILE A 62 4.23 6.50 -2.41
C ILE A 62 3.67 7.46 -1.37
N LYS A 63 3.18 8.62 -1.83
CA LYS A 63 2.51 9.59 -0.98
C LYS A 63 1.04 9.22 -0.77
N VAL A 64 0.60 9.28 0.47
CA VAL A 64 -0.79 9.12 0.89
C VAL A 64 -1.14 10.20 1.89
N GLU A 65 -2.42 10.50 2.05
CA GLU A 65 -2.90 11.32 3.15
C GLU A 65 -3.78 10.49 4.08
N VAL A 66 -3.55 10.57 5.38
CA VAL A 66 -4.29 9.79 6.39
C VAL A 66 -4.94 10.73 7.39
N GLY A 67 -6.19 10.45 7.73
CA GLY A 67 -6.92 11.15 8.78
C GLY A 67 -7.63 12.44 8.38
N THR A 68 -8.14 13.13 9.39
CA THR A 68 -8.87 14.40 9.27
C THR A 68 -8.47 15.38 10.38
N PRO A 69 -7.81 16.52 10.09
CA PRO A 69 -7.36 16.96 8.77
C PRO A 69 -6.32 15.99 8.15
N PRO A 70 -6.19 15.96 6.81
CA PRO A 70 -5.27 15.03 6.13
C PRO A 70 -3.82 15.24 6.57
N GLN A 71 -3.12 14.14 6.88
CA GLN A 71 -1.70 14.11 7.21
C GLN A 71 -0.93 13.41 6.08
N GLU A 72 -0.05 14.12 5.37
CA GLU A 72 0.74 13.54 4.28
C GLU A 72 1.81 12.58 4.83
N LEU A 73 1.74 11.33 4.39
CA LEU A 73 2.72 10.28 4.68
C LEU A 73 3.36 9.78 3.40
N THR A 74 4.65 9.49 3.45
CA THR A 74 5.34 8.71 2.41
C THR A 74 5.52 7.29 2.93
N LEU A 75 5.10 6.29 2.16
CA LEU A 75 5.17 4.88 2.53
C LEU A 75 5.96 4.11 1.48
N ALA A 76 6.83 3.19 1.90
CA ALA A 76 7.56 2.34 0.96
C ALA A 76 6.61 1.34 0.29
N LEU A 77 6.68 1.25 -1.04
CA LEU A 77 5.92 0.28 -1.81
C LEU A 77 6.34 -1.15 -1.42
N ASN A 78 5.37 -1.94 -0.99
CA ASN A 78 5.56 -3.33 -0.62
C ASN A 78 4.61 -4.23 -1.43
N THR A 79 5.16 -5.05 -2.33
CA THR A 79 4.39 -6.00 -3.15
C THR A 79 4.31 -7.39 -2.51
N ARG A 80 5.01 -7.61 -1.38
CA ARG A 80 5.19 -8.94 -0.78
C ARG A 80 4.08 -9.33 0.20
N SER A 81 3.37 -8.37 0.79
CA SER A 81 2.30 -8.65 1.75
C SER A 81 1.10 -7.71 1.56
N SER A 82 0.05 -7.93 2.35
CA SER A 82 -1.19 -7.15 2.38
C SER A 82 -1.19 -6.02 3.41
N ASP A 83 -0.28 -6.05 4.37
CA ASP A 83 -0.42 -5.25 5.60
C ASP A 83 0.24 -3.89 5.42
N THR A 84 -0.58 -2.87 5.20
CA THR A 84 -0.13 -1.48 5.17
C THR A 84 0.11 -1.03 6.61
N CYS A 85 1.28 -0.47 6.92
CA CYS A 85 1.64 -0.05 8.27
C CYS A 85 2.52 1.21 8.25
N PHE A 86 2.47 2.01 9.32
CA PHE A 86 3.28 3.23 9.46
C PHE A 86 3.32 3.71 10.90
N TRP A 87 4.24 4.65 11.17
CA TRP A 87 4.71 4.90 12.55
C TRP A 87 4.05 6.11 13.17
N THR A 88 3.99 6.06 14.49
CA THR A 88 3.51 7.18 15.30
C THR A 88 4.63 7.94 16.00
N THR A 89 5.80 7.33 16.17
CA THR A 89 6.93 7.91 16.92
C THR A 89 8.21 8.08 16.08
N PRO A 90 9.08 9.06 16.42
CA PRO A 90 10.41 9.15 15.82
C PRO A 90 11.28 7.96 16.25
N ILE A 91 11.86 7.26 15.27
CA ILE A 91 13.00 6.38 15.52
C ILE A 91 14.20 6.90 14.72
N LEU A 92 15.41 6.75 15.27
CA LEU A 92 16.68 7.09 14.63
C LEU A 92 16.90 6.39 13.26
N ILE A 93 16.20 5.29 13.01
CA ILE A 93 16.17 4.54 11.74
C ILE A 93 15.08 5.04 10.76
N ALA A 94 14.43 6.19 11.00
CA ALA A 94 13.29 6.70 10.21
C ALA A 94 13.59 7.92 9.32
N GLN A 95 14.82 8.14 8.87
CA GLN A 95 15.27 9.44 8.32
C GLN A 95 14.83 9.68 6.85
N GLY A 96 13.52 9.56 6.63
CA GLY A 96 12.81 9.72 5.36
C GLY A 96 11.27 9.56 5.46
N PHE A 97 10.71 9.11 6.60
CA PHE A 97 9.28 8.84 6.74
C PHE A 97 8.54 9.91 7.57
N SER A 98 7.42 10.42 7.04
CA SER A 98 6.51 11.28 7.81
C SER A 98 5.81 10.47 8.91
N LYS A 99 5.50 11.14 10.03
CA LYS A 99 4.82 10.52 11.18
C LYS A 99 3.31 10.69 11.08
N PHE A 100 2.58 9.63 11.33
CA PHE A 100 1.16 9.74 11.60
C PHE A 100 0.93 10.15 13.06
N LYS A 101 -0.01 11.07 13.28
CA LYS A 101 -0.41 11.54 14.61
C LYS A 101 -1.88 11.20 14.82
N PRO A 102 -2.21 10.02 15.37
CA PRO A 102 -3.59 9.59 15.55
C PRO A 102 -4.42 10.60 16.33
N GLU A 103 -3.83 11.23 17.35
CA GLU A 103 -4.46 12.23 18.21
C GLU A 103 -4.86 13.52 17.48
N LYS A 104 -4.34 13.72 16.26
CA LYS A 104 -4.68 14.86 15.40
C LYS A 104 -5.72 14.53 14.34
N SER A 105 -6.19 13.29 14.27
CA SER A 105 -7.21 12.87 13.31
C SER A 105 -8.55 12.68 14.01
N THR A 106 -9.56 13.48 13.64
CA THR A 106 -10.93 13.34 14.14
C THR A 106 -11.68 12.13 13.57
N THR A 107 -11.11 11.46 12.57
CA THR A 107 -11.67 10.25 11.94
C THR A 107 -10.92 8.98 12.34
N PHE A 108 -9.88 9.09 13.19
CA PHE A 108 -9.15 7.94 13.67
C PHE A 108 -10.02 7.08 14.60
N ILE A 109 -10.16 5.80 14.24
CA ILE A 109 -10.90 4.81 15.00
C ILE A 109 -9.89 3.99 15.81
N ASN A 110 -9.78 4.34 17.09
CA ASN A 110 -9.02 3.58 18.09
C ASN A 110 -9.81 2.35 18.57
N GLY A 111 -10.18 1.48 17.63
CA GLY A 111 -10.82 0.20 17.91
C GLY A 111 -9.78 -0.92 17.90
N SER A 112 -9.89 -1.89 18.81
CA SER A 112 -9.09 -3.11 18.71
C SER A 112 -9.61 -3.96 17.54
N PHE A 113 -8.96 -3.86 16.39
CA PHE A 113 -9.27 -4.67 15.21
C PHE A 113 -8.42 -5.95 15.11
N GLY A 114 -7.85 -6.37 16.23
CA GLY A 114 -6.93 -7.48 16.34
C GLY A 114 -5.47 -7.07 16.11
N THR A 115 -4.60 -8.06 16.23
CA THR A 115 -3.15 -7.91 16.03
C THR A 115 -2.63 -9.02 15.13
N THR A 116 -1.46 -8.81 14.54
CA THR A 116 -0.73 -9.87 13.83
C THR A 116 0.77 -9.71 14.01
N GLU A 117 1.51 -10.78 13.76
CA GLU A 117 2.96 -10.76 13.70
C GLU A 117 3.43 -10.75 12.25
N VAL A 118 4.34 -9.82 11.93
CA VAL A 118 4.99 -9.77 10.62
C VAL A 118 6.49 -9.88 10.79
N THR A 119 7.09 -10.80 10.04
CA THR A 119 8.56 -11.00 10.04
C THR A 119 9.14 -10.60 8.69
N TYR A 120 10.08 -9.66 8.72
CA TYR A 120 10.87 -9.22 7.57
C TYR A 120 12.33 -9.63 7.74
N GLY A 121 13.12 -9.51 6.67
CA GLY A 121 14.51 -9.95 6.64
C GLY A 121 14.69 -11.35 6.05
N ASP A 122 15.93 -11.82 6.07
CA ASP A 122 16.36 -13.08 5.48
C ASP A 122 16.92 -14.01 6.57
N PRO A 123 16.27 -15.16 6.85
CA PRO A 123 16.74 -16.15 7.83
C PRO A 123 18.01 -16.86 7.41
N THR A 124 18.40 -16.78 6.13
CA THR A 124 19.56 -17.49 5.59
C THR A 124 20.86 -16.70 5.70
N THR A 125 20.80 -15.42 6.10
CA THR A 125 22.00 -14.61 6.33
C THR A 125 22.72 -15.04 7.60
N TYR A 126 24.01 -14.71 7.71
CA TYR A 126 24.80 -14.92 8.93
C TYR A 126 25.40 -13.59 9.42
N PRO A 127 24.91 -13.04 10.55
CA PRO A 127 23.78 -13.52 11.35
C PRO A 127 22.43 -13.40 10.61
N PRO A 128 21.38 -14.15 11.01
CA PRO A 128 20.03 -13.97 10.48
C PRO A 128 19.57 -12.53 10.63
N SER A 129 18.93 -11.98 9.61
CA SER A 129 18.54 -10.58 9.55
C SER A 129 17.07 -10.35 9.89
N ASN A 130 16.41 -11.37 10.43
CA ASN A 130 14.97 -11.37 10.66
C ASN A 130 14.61 -10.38 11.75
N VAL A 131 13.57 -9.59 11.51
CA VAL A 131 12.95 -8.75 12.52
C VAL A 131 11.44 -8.98 12.50
N THR A 132 10.90 -9.29 13.66
CA THR A 132 9.47 -9.48 13.88
C THR A 132 8.88 -8.23 14.52
N TYR A 133 7.71 -7.83 14.02
CA TYR A 133 6.91 -6.72 14.54
C TYR A 133 5.51 -7.21 14.89
N HIS A 134 4.96 -6.69 15.98
CA HIS A 134 3.55 -6.86 16.31
C HIS A 134 2.77 -5.69 15.72
N LEU A 135 1.91 -5.95 14.73
CA LEU A 135 1.05 -4.93 14.15
C LEU A 135 -0.27 -4.89 14.92
N ASN A 136 -0.57 -3.75 15.54
CA ASN A 136 -1.88 -3.44 16.09
C ASN A 136 -2.73 -2.76 15.00
N TYR A 137 -3.94 -3.27 14.74
CA TYR A 137 -4.77 -2.74 13.65
C TYR A 137 -5.71 -1.61 14.10
N PHE A 138 -5.78 -0.57 13.26
CA PHE A 138 -6.62 0.62 13.40
C PHE A 138 -7.31 0.96 12.08
N GLU A 139 -8.34 1.81 12.11
CA GLU A 139 -9.01 2.33 10.92
C GLU A 139 -9.00 3.86 10.90
N ASP A 140 -8.76 4.45 9.72
CA ASP A 140 -8.93 5.89 9.47
C ASP A 140 -9.24 6.12 7.98
N VAL A 141 -9.52 7.36 7.59
CA VAL A 141 -9.68 7.76 6.20
C VAL A 141 -8.32 7.82 5.51
N PHE A 142 -8.19 7.09 4.42
CA PHE A 142 -7.05 7.13 3.51
C PHE A 142 -7.40 7.92 2.25
N ARG A 143 -6.47 8.75 1.77
CA ARG A 143 -6.56 9.41 0.48
C ARG A 143 -5.31 9.13 -0.32
N ILE A 144 -5.50 8.71 -1.55
CA ILE A 144 -4.39 8.32 -2.41
C ILE A 144 -4.75 8.60 -3.86
N SER A 145 -3.94 9.43 -4.54
CA SER A 145 -4.14 9.85 -5.93
C SER A 145 -5.59 10.27 -6.26
N GLY A 146 -6.23 11.03 -5.37
CA GLY A 146 -7.61 11.51 -5.53
C GLY A 146 -8.71 10.52 -5.13
N ALA A 147 -8.40 9.24 -4.89
CA ALA A 147 -9.34 8.30 -4.29
C ALA A 147 -9.40 8.50 -2.78
N THR A 148 -10.60 8.37 -2.20
CA THR A 148 -10.83 8.42 -0.74
C THR A 148 -11.37 7.07 -0.27
N ILE A 149 -10.65 6.43 0.65
CA ILE A 149 -10.97 5.14 1.24
C ILE A 149 -11.35 5.38 2.70
N PRO A 150 -12.65 5.41 3.05
CA PRO A 150 -13.06 5.49 4.44
C PRO A 150 -12.75 4.17 5.15
N ASN A 151 -12.46 4.25 6.45
CA ASN A 151 -12.21 3.09 7.32
C ASN A 151 -11.16 2.13 6.75
N GLN A 152 -10.11 2.66 6.11
CA GLN A 152 -9.00 1.83 5.66
C GLN A 152 -8.28 1.27 6.88
N ARG A 153 -8.22 -0.05 6.99
CA ARG A 153 -7.50 -0.73 8.07
C ARG A 153 -6.00 -0.74 7.80
N PHE A 154 -5.20 -0.40 8.80
CA PHE A 154 -3.73 -0.36 8.76
C PHE A 154 -3.13 -0.76 10.11
N GLY A 155 -1.87 -1.18 10.09
CA GLY A 155 -1.12 -1.56 11.30
C GLY A 155 -0.26 -0.42 11.84
N ILE A 156 -0.19 -0.29 13.17
CA ILE A 156 0.89 0.43 13.86
C ILE A 156 1.82 -0.63 14.49
N PRO A 157 3.11 -0.68 14.10
CA PRO A 157 4.06 -1.67 14.59
C PRO A 157 4.51 -1.40 16.03
N ASP A 158 4.67 -2.47 16.81
CA ASP A 158 5.30 -2.50 18.13
C ASP A 158 6.35 -3.65 18.18
N PRO A 159 7.65 -3.37 18.42
CA PRO A 159 8.24 -2.04 18.48
C PRO A 159 8.09 -1.30 17.15
N GLU A 160 8.16 0.02 17.16
CA GLU A 160 7.98 0.82 15.95
C GLU A 160 9.02 0.44 14.84
N GLY A 161 8.62 0.41 13.55
CA GLY A 161 9.53 0.07 12.43
C GLY A 161 8.87 -0.29 11.08
N GLY A 162 9.51 0.16 9.98
CA GLY A 162 9.07 0.11 8.57
C GLY A 162 7.73 0.81 8.22
N SER A 163 7.69 1.83 7.36
CA SER A 163 6.42 2.41 6.87
C SER A 163 6.15 1.87 5.46
N LEU A 164 5.11 1.05 5.31
CA LEU A 164 4.84 0.24 4.12
C LEU A 164 3.43 0.50 3.56
N LEU A 165 3.34 0.74 2.26
CA LEU A 165 2.09 0.65 1.50
C LEU A 165 2.07 -0.69 0.78
N SER A 166 1.19 -1.56 1.23
CA SER A 166 1.20 -2.97 0.84
C SER A 166 0.12 -3.28 -0.20
N ILE A 167 0.54 -3.82 -1.35
CA ILE A 167 -0.34 -4.18 -2.50
C ILE A 167 -0.26 -5.66 -2.88
N GLY A 168 0.43 -6.47 -2.07
CA GLY A 168 0.55 -7.91 -2.25
C GLY A 168 -0.68 -8.69 -1.76
N PRO A 169 -0.63 -10.02 -1.87
CA PRO A 169 -1.61 -10.90 -1.24
C PRO A 169 -1.43 -10.93 0.28
N ASN A 170 -2.48 -11.36 0.99
CA ASN A 170 -2.30 -11.86 2.33
C ASN A 170 -1.56 -13.21 2.27
N LEU A 171 -0.48 -13.36 3.05
CA LEU A 171 0.39 -14.54 2.96
C LEU A 171 -0.29 -15.85 3.43
N GLN A 172 -1.35 -15.76 4.24
CA GLN A 172 -2.08 -16.92 4.76
C GLN A 172 -3.41 -17.15 4.01
N LEU A 173 -4.10 -16.07 3.65
CA LEU A 173 -5.47 -16.08 3.11
C LEU A 173 -5.53 -15.78 1.60
N GLY A 174 -4.40 -15.48 0.97
CA GLY A 174 -4.30 -15.20 -0.46
C GLY A 174 -4.91 -13.85 -0.87
N TYR A 175 -5.65 -13.86 -1.98
CA TYR A 175 -6.26 -12.66 -2.58
C TYR A 175 -7.75 -12.48 -2.25
N GLY A 176 -8.27 -13.21 -1.26
CA GLY A 176 -9.69 -13.11 -0.89
C GLY A 176 -10.05 -11.72 -0.37
N ALA A 177 -10.94 -11.02 -1.06
CA ALA A 177 -11.45 -9.73 -0.59
C ALA A 177 -12.11 -9.88 0.80
N GLY A 178 -11.91 -8.88 1.66
CA GLY A 178 -12.44 -8.86 3.03
C GLY A 178 -11.75 -9.82 4.00
N LYS A 179 -10.63 -10.46 3.62
CA LYS A 179 -9.93 -11.45 4.46
C LYS A 179 -8.45 -11.07 4.66
N PRO A 180 -7.98 -10.79 5.89
CA PRO A 180 -8.74 -10.68 7.15
C PRO A 180 -9.54 -9.37 7.24
N PHE A 181 -9.32 -8.44 6.30
CA PHE A 181 -10.04 -7.19 6.07
C PHE A 181 -9.85 -6.79 4.60
N ASN A 182 -10.45 -5.70 4.14
CA ASN A 182 -10.14 -5.14 2.82
C ASN A 182 -8.80 -4.39 2.85
N THR A 183 -7.88 -4.78 1.96
CA THR A 183 -6.66 -4.01 1.68
C THR A 183 -6.99 -2.73 0.90
N ILE A 184 -6.02 -1.84 0.74
CA ILE A 184 -6.14 -0.66 -0.14
C ILE A 184 -6.60 -1.07 -1.54
N VAL A 185 -6.02 -2.14 -2.09
CA VAL A 185 -6.37 -2.61 -3.44
C VAL A 185 -7.81 -3.16 -3.49
N ASP A 186 -8.26 -3.89 -2.46
CA ASP A 186 -9.66 -4.34 -2.40
C ASP A 186 -10.62 -3.16 -2.34
N ASN A 187 -10.32 -2.16 -1.52
CA ASN A 187 -11.16 -0.96 -1.40
C ASN A 187 -11.21 -0.16 -2.71
N LEU A 188 -10.11 -0.05 -3.45
CA LEU A 188 -10.12 0.58 -4.77
C LEU A 188 -10.97 -0.21 -5.78
N VAL A 189 -10.98 -1.55 -5.70
CA VAL A 189 -11.85 -2.39 -6.54
C VAL A 189 -13.31 -2.22 -6.15
N THR A 190 -13.65 -2.32 -4.86
CA THR A 190 -15.04 -2.26 -4.38
C THR A 190 -15.67 -0.87 -4.60
N GLN A 191 -14.86 0.19 -4.58
CA GLN A 191 -15.28 1.55 -4.92
C GLN A 191 -15.33 1.82 -6.44
N GLY A 192 -14.94 0.85 -7.29
CA GLY A 192 -14.92 1.01 -8.74
C GLY A 192 -13.82 1.97 -9.25
N VAL A 193 -12.83 2.31 -8.42
CA VAL A 193 -11.67 3.13 -8.83
C VAL A 193 -10.78 2.34 -9.80
N ILE A 194 -10.67 1.02 -9.59
CA ILE A 194 -10.03 0.08 -10.50
C ILE A 194 -10.95 -1.11 -10.76
N ALA A 195 -10.88 -1.69 -11.95
CA ALA A 195 -11.79 -2.79 -12.34
C ALA A 195 -11.42 -4.15 -11.72
N SER A 196 -10.16 -4.33 -11.30
CA SER A 196 -9.67 -5.59 -10.74
C SER A 196 -8.43 -5.37 -9.88
N ARG A 197 -8.03 -6.38 -9.08
CA ARG A 197 -6.77 -6.40 -8.29
C ARG A 197 -5.49 -6.48 -9.17
N THR A 198 -5.48 -5.86 -10.34
CA THR A 198 -4.33 -5.85 -11.26
C THR A 198 -3.59 -4.53 -11.17
N TYR A 199 -2.26 -4.57 -11.30
CA TYR A 199 -1.41 -3.40 -11.33
C TYR A 199 -0.19 -3.67 -12.20
N SER A 200 0.33 -2.60 -12.80
CA SER A 200 1.64 -2.58 -13.46
C SER A 200 2.58 -1.74 -12.60
N LEU A 201 3.82 -2.21 -12.44
CA LEU A 201 4.86 -1.50 -11.73
C LEU A 201 5.95 -1.06 -12.72
N ASP A 202 6.18 0.24 -12.80
CA ASP A 202 7.29 0.84 -13.55
C ASP A 202 8.17 1.61 -12.56
N LEU A 203 9.34 1.04 -12.25
CA LEU A 203 10.33 1.62 -11.34
C LEU A 203 11.38 2.48 -12.06
N ARG A 204 11.29 2.60 -13.39
CA ARG A 204 12.28 3.26 -14.25
C ARG A 204 13.70 2.69 -14.10
N THR A 205 14.66 3.39 -14.71
CA THR A 205 16.09 3.08 -14.60
C THR A 205 16.69 3.73 -13.35
N PHE A 206 17.80 3.17 -12.88
CA PHE A 206 18.51 3.58 -11.66
C PHE A 206 18.93 5.06 -11.62
N ASP A 207 19.13 5.71 -12.76
CA ASP A 207 19.63 7.10 -12.87
C ASP A 207 18.53 8.16 -13.08
N ASP A 208 17.25 7.76 -13.04
CA ASP A 208 16.13 8.66 -13.30
C ASP A 208 15.76 9.49 -12.05
N ASN A 209 16.41 10.65 -11.90
CA ASN A 209 16.26 11.56 -10.75
C ASN A 209 14.91 12.32 -10.70
N LYS A 210 14.00 12.08 -11.64
CA LYS A 210 12.69 12.73 -11.71
C LYS A 210 11.61 11.71 -12.02
N GLY A 211 11.01 11.13 -10.99
CA GLY A 211 9.75 10.37 -11.07
C GLY A 211 8.53 11.22 -11.43
N GLN A 212 8.68 12.25 -12.27
CA GLN A 212 7.60 13.15 -12.63
C GLN A 212 6.73 12.47 -13.72
N LYS A 213 5.57 11.96 -13.28
CA LYS A 213 4.62 11.07 -13.98
C LYS A 213 4.91 9.58 -13.88
N ASN A 214 5.22 9.10 -12.68
CA ASN A 214 5.18 7.66 -12.42
C ASN A 214 3.71 7.21 -12.31
N ARG A 215 3.40 6.18 -13.11
CA ARG A 215 2.05 5.68 -13.36
C ARG A 215 2.02 4.24 -12.87
N LEU A 216 1.67 4.00 -11.61
CA LEU A 216 1.01 2.72 -11.31
C LEU A 216 -0.19 2.64 -12.27
N SER A 217 -0.36 1.55 -12.97
CA SER A 217 -1.48 1.44 -13.90
C SER A 217 -2.14 0.12 -13.62
N ALA A 218 -3.24 0.15 -12.88
CA ALA A 218 -4.21 -0.92 -12.96
C ALA A 218 -4.81 -0.86 -14.37
N ARG A 219 -4.28 -1.67 -15.30
CA ARG A 219 -4.95 -1.91 -16.58
C ARG A 219 -5.87 -3.09 -16.39
N SER A 220 -7.17 -2.86 -16.54
CA SER A 220 -8.11 -3.93 -16.79
C SER A 220 -7.74 -4.60 -18.10
N TYR A 221 -7.16 -5.79 -18.05
CA TYR A 221 -7.17 -6.71 -19.17
C TYR A 221 -8.32 -7.68 -18.92
N ALA A 222 -9.41 -7.52 -19.66
CA ALA A 222 -10.38 -8.59 -19.81
C ALA A 222 -9.70 -9.67 -20.67
N PHE A 223 -9.21 -10.73 -20.04
CA PHE A 223 -9.00 -11.98 -20.76
C PHE A 223 -10.38 -12.61 -20.91
N CYS A 224 -10.92 -12.51 -22.12
CA CYS A 224 -12.13 -13.22 -22.53
C CYS A 224 -11.80 -14.68 -22.85
#